data_AF-A0A1I0YC94-F1
#
_entry.id   AF-A0A1I0YC94-F1
#
_cell.length_a   1.000
_cell.length_b   1.000
_cell.length_c   1.000
_cell.angle_alpha   90.00
_cell.angle_beta   90.00
_cell.angle_gamma   90.00
#
_symmetry.space_group_name_H-M   'P 1'
#
loop_
_entity.id
_entity.type
_entity.pdbx_description
1 polymer ?
#
loop_
_entity_poly.entity_id
_entity_poly.type
_entity_poly.pdbx_seq_one_letter_code
_entity_poly.pdbx_strand_id
1 'polypeptide(L)'
;MIEQIHTERLTVRRFYKGDCKDVYEYLSDKDVMKYIEDPFTYEETEEFINKISCENPRVYALVENSTNKVIGHVIYHPYGYDNVYELGWIINKNYQGKGYAIEIGQALIKYGFETLKLHRIFSTTVMGNNQCSNLLEKLNMKREAVFRKGNFHNGSWIDEYWYAILENDYFDIS
;
A
#
# COMPACT_ATOMS: atom_id res chain seq x y z
N MET A 1 14.48 1.50 7.44
CA MET A 1 13.32 2.37 7.75
C MET A 1 13.23 3.42 6.66
N ILE A 2 12.03 3.74 6.14
CA ILE A 2 11.90 4.84 5.17
C ILE A 2 11.91 6.16 5.95
N GLU A 3 12.89 7.02 5.68
CA GLU A 3 12.84 8.40 6.15
C GLU A 3 11.86 9.20 5.30
N GLN A 4 12.18 9.36 4.00
CA GLN A 4 11.27 9.86 2.97
C GLN A 4 11.60 9.24 1.61
N ILE A 5 10.58 9.04 0.77
CA ILE A 5 10.74 8.73 -0.65
C ILE A 5 9.97 9.78 -1.42
N HIS A 6 10.63 10.43 -2.37
CA HIS A 6 10.03 11.43 -3.24
C HIS A 6 9.88 10.89 -4.65
N THR A 7 8.76 11.25 -5.26
CA THR A 7 8.51 11.13 -6.68
C THR A 7 8.21 12.52 -7.24
N GLU A 8 7.86 12.61 -8.53
CA GLU A 8 7.48 13.87 -9.15
C GLU A 8 6.31 14.53 -8.41
N ARG A 9 5.27 13.75 -8.07
CA ARG A 9 4.01 14.29 -7.54
C ARG A 9 3.75 13.91 -6.09
N LEU A 10 4.47 12.93 -5.55
CA LEU A 10 4.17 12.33 -4.25
C LEU A 10 5.38 12.32 -3.32
N THR A 11 5.09 12.29 -2.02
CA THR A 11 6.07 12.03 -0.98
C THR A 11 5.53 10.95 -0.05
N VAL A 12 6.33 9.92 0.21
CA VAL A 12 6.09 8.96 1.29
C VAL A 12 6.90 9.37 2.50
N ARG A 13 6.22 9.51 3.65
CA ARG A 13 6.84 9.91 4.92
C ARG A 13 6.15 9.24 6.10
N ARG A 14 6.75 9.35 7.29
CA ARG A 14 6.08 8.94 8.53
C ARG A 14 4.83 9.80 8.78
N PHE A 15 3.84 9.17 9.40
CA PHE A 15 2.67 9.83 9.95
C PHE A 15 3.04 10.71 11.15
N TYR A 16 2.27 11.78 11.34
CA TYR A 16 2.20 12.51 12.60
C TYR A 16 0.73 12.78 12.96
N LYS A 17 0.47 13.13 14.23
CA LYS A 17 -0.90 13.29 14.76
C LYS A 17 -1.80 14.24 13.94
N GLY A 18 -1.22 15.26 13.31
CA GLY A 18 -1.96 16.22 12.49
C GLY A 18 -2.51 15.67 11.17
N ASP A 19 -2.09 14.47 10.75
CA ASP A 19 -2.59 13.82 9.53
C ASP A 19 -3.99 13.20 9.72
N CYS A 20 -4.50 13.11 10.96
CA CYS A 20 -5.71 12.35 11.29
C CYS A 20 -6.94 12.74 10.47
N LYS A 21 -7.13 14.04 10.24
CA LYS A 21 -8.28 14.53 9.46
C LYS A 21 -8.21 14.04 8.01
N ASP A 22 -7.05 14.13 7.38
CA ASP A 22 -6.84 13.67 6.01
C ASP A 22 -6.95 12.14 5.91
N VAL A 23 -6.50 11.42 6.94
CA VAL A 23 -6.62 9.95 7.01
C VAL A 23 -8.08 9.52 7.12
N TYR A 24 -8.86 10.19 7.98
CA TYR A 24 -10.27 9.91 8.16
C TYR A 24 -11.06 10.07 6.86
N GLU A 25 -10.70 11.04 6.00
CA GLU A 25 -11.38 11.24 4.71
C GLU A 25 -11.41 10.00 3.81
N TYR A 26 -10.42 9.10 3.91
CA TYR A 26 -10.41 7.87 3.10
C TYR A 26 -10.67 6.60 3.90
N LEU A 27 -10.36 6.55 5.19
CA LEU A 27 -10.68 5.38 6.02
C LEU A 27 -12.17 5.27 6.34
N SER A 28 -12.91 6.38 6.34
CA SER A 28 -14.36 6.37 6.53
C SER A 28 -15.17 6.09 5.25
N ASP A 29 -14.50 6.05 4.09
CA ASP A 29 -15.16 5.85 2.80
C ASP A 29 -15.39 4.35 2.50
N LYS A 30 -16.66 3.99 2.37
CA LYS A 30 -17.09 2.60 2.09
C LYS A 30 -16.58 2.02 0.79
N ASP A 31 -16.38 2.84 -0.24
CA ASP A 31 -15.87 2.38 -1.52
C ASP A 31 -14.36 2.15 -1.46
N VAL A 32 -13.63 3.01 -0.73
CA VAL A 32 -12.19 2.84 -0.48
C VAL A 32 -11.92 1.58 0.34
N MET A 33 -12.68 1.37 1.41
CA MET A 33 -12.49 0.26 2.34
C MET A 33 -13.16 -1.04 1.89
N LYS A 34 -13.90 -1.01 0.77
CA LYS A 34 -14.74 -2.10 0.26
C LYS A 34 -14.07 -3.48 0.22
N TYR A 35 -12.76 -3.57 0.01
CA TYR A 35 -12.01 -4.83 -0.11
C TYR A 35 -10.97 -5.03 1.00
N ILE A 36 -11.05 -4.23 2.06
CA ILE A 36 -10.01 -4.14 3.09
C ILE A 36 -10.62 -4.54 4.43
N GLU A 37 -11.53 -3.71 4.95
CA GLU A 37 -12.22 -3.91 6.23
C GLU A 37 -13.42 -2.94 6.31
N ASP A 38 -14.11 -2.91 7.45
CA ASP A 38 -15.18 -1.93 7.66
C ASP A 38 -14.62 -0.49 7.73
N PRO A 39 -15.36 0.53 7.26
CA PRO A 39 -14.90 1.90 7.32
C PRO A 39 -14.78 2.40 8.75
N PHE A 40 -13.75 3.20 8.99
CA PHE A 40 -13.42 3.67 10.33
C PHE A 40 -14.31 4.83 10.74
N THR A 41 -14.65 4.84 12.02
CA THR A 41 -15.04 6.03 12.76
C THR A 41 -13.87 7.00 12.93
N TYR A 42 -14.17 8.22 13.39
CA TYR A 42 -13.12 9.21 13.63
C TYR A 42 -12.22 8.76 14.78
N GLU A 43 -12.82 8.20 15.83
CA GLU A 43 -12.12 7.67 17.01
C GLU A 43 -11.17 6.52 16.64
N GLU A 44 -11.62 5.55 15.84
CA GLU A 44 -10.76 4.46 15.34
C GLU A 44 -9.61 4.99 14.48
N THR A 45 -9.85 6.07 13.72
CA THR A 45 -8.80 6.73 12.94
C THR A 45 -7.77 7.43 13.83
N GLU A 46 -8.21 8.10 14.90
CA GLU A 46 -7.30 8.70 15.89
C GLU A 46 -6.45 7.62 16.58
N GLU A 47 -7.05 6.50 16.97
CA GLU A 47 -6.32 5.37 17.55
C GLU A 47 -5.28 4.80 16.58
N PHE A 48 -5.67 4.59 15.31
CA PHE A 48 -4.77 4.15 14.25
C PHE A 48 -3.56 5.08 14.10
N ILE A 49 -3.80 6.39 14.01
CA ILE A 49 -2.73 7.39 13.85
C ILE A 49 -1.83 7.46 15.09
N ASN A 50 -2.40 7.43 16.28
CA ASN A 50 -1.64 7.45 17.52
C ASN A 50 -0.71 6.24 17.67
N LYS A 51 -1.17 5.05 17.24
CA LYS A 51 -0.38 3.83 17.25
C LYS A 51 0.79 3.92 16.27
N ILE A 52 0.52 4.22 14.99
CA ILE A 52 1.55 4.18 13.95
C ILE A 52 2.54 5.35 14.03
N SER A 53 2.16 6.47 14.65
CA SER A 53 3.07 7.60 14.86
C SER A 53 4.12 7.32 15.94
N CYS A 54 3.82 6.43 16.90
CA CYS A 54 4.66 6.15 18.06
C CYS A 54 5.59 4.93 17.86
N GLU A 55 5.27 4.03 16.93
CA GLU A 55 6.01 2.78 16.70
C GLU A 55 6.87 2.83 15.43
N ASN A 56 7.64 1.76 15.16
CA ASN A 56 8.36 1.58 13.89
C ASN A 56 7.32 1.29 12.79
N PRO A 57 7.03 2.24 11.89
CA PRO A 57 5.80 2.17 11.12
C PRO A 57 5.90 1.11 10.02
N ARG A 58 4.92 0.20 10.02
CA ARG A 58 4.60 -0.64 8.86
C ARG A 58 3.91 0.15 7.75
N VAL A 59 3.33 1.30 8.10
CA VAL A 59 2.47 2.11 7.26
C VAL A 59 2.98 3.55 7.22
N TYR A 60 3.10 4.12 6.02
CA TYR A 60 3.62 5.47 5.79
C TYR A 60 2.57 6.33 5.09
N ALA A 61 2.54 7.62 5.41
CA ALA A 61 1.65 8.58 4.77
C ALA A 61 2.06 8.77 3.30
N LEU A 62 1.07 8.80 2.40
CA LEU A 62 1.24 9.19 1.01
C LEU A 62 0.73 10.61 0.83
N VAL A 63 1.63 11.54 0.52
CA VAL A 63 1.35 12.97 0.46
C VAL A 63 1.41 13.45 -0.99
N GLU A 64 0.42 14.25 -1.41
CA GLU A 64 0.47 14.95 -2.70
C GLU A 64 1.27 16.25 -2.55
N ASN A 65 2.35 16.39 -3.34
CA ASN A 65 3.33 17.46 -3.17
C ASN A 65 2.75 18.87 -3.40
N SER A 66 1.78 19.02 -4.32
CA SER A 66 1.20 20.32 -4.68
C SER A 66 0.29 20.91 -3.60
N THR A 67 -0.37 20.04 -2.82
CA THR A 67 -1.33 20.42 -1.79
C THR A 67 -0.81 20.19 -0.37
N ASN A 68 0.29 19.43 -0.23
CA ASN A 68 0.82 18.93 1.03
C ASN A 68 -0.23 18.17 1.86
N LYS A 69 -1.23 17.57 1.20
CA LYS A 69 -2.31 16.80 1.83
C LYS A 69 -1.95 15.33 1.86
N VAL A 70 -2.30 14.62 2.94
CA VAL A 70 -2.26 13.15 2.95
C VAL A 70 -3.42 12.62 2.10
N ILE A 71 -3.09 11.91 1.04
CA ILE A 71 -4.07 11.38 0.07
C ILE A 71 -4.25 9.86 0.18
N GLY A 72 -3.58 9.24 1.13
CA GLY A 72 -3.56 7.80 1.31
C GLY A 72 -2.41 7.36 2.19
N HIS A 73 -2.13 6.06 2.16
CA HIS A 73 -0.96 5.49 2.80
C HIS A 73 -0.44 4.27 2.08
N VAL A 74 0.80 3.93 2.37
CA VAL A 74 1.48 2.73 1.84
C VAL A 74 1.87 1.81 2.98
N ILE A 75 1.65 0.51 2.79
CA ILE A 75 2.13 -0.55 3.65
C ILE A 75 3.45 -1.01 3.06
N TYR A 76 4.53 -0.96 3.84
CA TYR A 76 5.86 -1.35 3.36
C TYR A 76 6.78 -1.79 4.50
N HIS A 77 6.91 -3.10 4.70
CA HIS A 77 7.70 -3.66 5.81
C HIS A 77 8.21 -5.09 5.53
N PRO A 78 9.24 -5.57 6.27
CA PRO A 78 9.69 -6.96 6.18
C PRO A 78 8.58 -7.95 6.54
N TYR A 79 8.58 -9.10 5.88
CA TYR A 79 7.61 -10.18 6.08
C TYR A 79 8.32 -11.54 6.08
N GLY A 80 8.35 -12.21 7.24
CA GLY A 80 8.99 -13.52 7.43
C GLY A 80 10.52 -13.47 7.42
N TYR A 81 11.12 -12.81 6.44
CA TYR A 81 12.56 -12.59 6.26
C TYR A 81 12.87 -11.10 6.07
N ASP A 82 14.06 -10.67 6.49
CA ASP A 82 14.46 -9.26 6.43
C ASP A 82 14.57 -8.70 5.00
N ASN A 83 14.76 -9.55 3.99
CA ASN A 83 14.90 -9.18 2.58
C ASN A 83 13.64 -9.49 1.74
N VAL A 84 12.50 -9.77 2.39
CA VAL A 84 11.20 -9.99 1.75
C VAL A 84 10.23 -8.96 2.30
N TYR A 85 9.67 -8.12 1.44
CA TYR A 85 8.76 -7.05 1.87
C TYR A 85 7.35 -7.23 1.33
N GLU A 86 6.38 -6.85 2.16
CA GLU A 86 5.01 -6.58 1.73
C GLU A 86 4.91 -5.16 1.17
N LEU A 87 4.21 -4.99 0.05
CA LEU A 87 3.83 -3.71 -0.53
C LEU A 87 2.30 -3.64 -0.67
N GLY A 88 1.71 -2.60 -0.10
CA GLY A 88 0.29 -2.30 -0.25
C GLY A 88 0.02 -0.80 -0.23
N TRP A 89 -1.18 -0.39 -0.59
CA TRP A 89 -1.60 1.02 -0.51
C TRP A 89 -3.10 1.16 -0.35
N ILE A 90 -3.49 2.27 0.28
CA ILE A 90 -4.85 2.80 0.27
C ILE A 90 -4.76 4.22 -0.28
N ILE A 91 -5.59 4.56 -1.25
CA ILE A 91 -5.64 5.91 -1.83
C ILE A 91 -7.07 6.44 -1.74
N ASN A 92 -7.19 7.65 -1.22
CA ASN A 92 -8.43 8.41 -1.16
C ASN A 92 -9.09 8.46 -2.55
N LYS A 93 -10.39 8.18 -2.60
CA LYS A 93 -11.19 8.09 -3.84
C LYS A 93 -11.03 9.29 -4.77
N ASN A 94 -10.89 10.50 -4.21
CA ASN A 94 -10.70 11.75 -4.97
C ASN A 94 -9.33 11.87 -5.68
N TYR A 95 -8.40 10.96 -5.37
CA TYR A 95 -7.05 10.91 -5.90
C TYR A 95 -6.78 9.61 -6.68
N GLN A 96 -7.76 8.71 -6.76
CA GLN A 96 -7.69 7.53 -7.63
C GLN A 96 -7.82 7.92 -9.12
N GLY A 97 -7.39 7.03 -10.01
CA GLY A 97 -7.44 7.26 -11.47
C GLY A 97 -6.40 8.25 -12.01
N LYS A 98 -5.60 8.89 -11.15
CA LYS A 98 -4.55 9.87 -11.53
C LYS A 98 -3.16 9.28 -11.76
N GLY A 99 -3.03 7.96 -11.65
CA GLY A 99 -1.75 7.24 -11.78
C GLY A 99 -0.87 7.28 -10.52
N TYR A 100 -1.38 7.72 -9.37
CA TYR A 100 -0.57 7.80 -8.15
C TYR A 100 -0.15 6.44 -7.59
N ALA A 101 -1.03 5.44 -7.62
CA ALA A 101 -0.68 4.11 -7.15
C ALA A 101 0.43 3.45 -8.00
N ILE A 102 0.43 3.65 -9.33
CA ILE A 102 1.50 3.13 -10.18
C ILE A 102 2.82 3.87 -9.93
N GLU A 103 2.78 5.21 -9.81
CA GLU A 103 3.95 6.03 -9.52
C GLU A 103 4.60 5.62 -8.20
N ILE A 104 3.82 5.49 -7.12
CA ILE A 104 4.39 5.12 -5.83
C ILE A 104 4.82 3.65 -5.77
N GLY A 105 4.08 2.75 -6.42
CA GLY A 105 4.47 1.34 -6.53
C GLY A 105 5.82 1.17 -7.21
N GLN A 106 6.05 1.88 -8.33
CA GLN A 106 7.34 1.88 -9.03
C GLN A 106 8.48 2.43 -8.16
N ALA A 107 8.24 3.54 -7.46
CA ALA A 107 9.24 4.14 -6.58
C ALA A 107 9.60 3.24 -5.39
N LEU A 108 8.62 2.57 -4.77
CA LEU A 108 8.86 1.65 -3.67
C LEU A 108 9.55 0.36 -4.11
N ILE A 109 9.17 -0.19 -5.27
CA ILE A 109 9.84 -1.35 -5.87
C ILE A 109 11.30 -1.01 -6.17
N LYS A 110 11.56 0.12 -6.82
CA LYS A 110 12.90 0.63 -7.09
C LYS A 110 13.70 0.77 -5.79
N TYR A 111 13.12 1.42 -4.78
CA TYR A 111 13.77 1.59 -3.48
C TYR A 111 14.10 0.25 -2.81
N GLY A 112 13.20 -0.73 -2.88
CA GLY A 112 13.41 -2.06 -2.37
C GLY A 112 14.61 -2.77 -2.99
N PHE A 113 14.67 -2.83 -4.32
CA PHE A 113 15.75 -3.55 -5.01
C PHE A 113 17.06 -2.77 -5.06
N GLU A 114 17.01 -1.47 -5.40
CA GLU A 114 18.23 -0.68 -5.58
C GLU A 114 18.86 -0.24 -4.25
N THR A 115 18.05 0.12 -3.25
CA THR A 115 18.56 0.66 -1.97
C THR A 115 18.60 -0.40 -0.87
N LEU A 116 17.48 -1.10 -0.65
CA LEU A 116 17.38 -2.09 0.44
C LEU A 116 17.97 -3.46 0.08
N LYS A 117 18.29 -3.70 -1.21
CA LYS A 117 18.77 -4.99 -1.71
C LYS A 117 17.85 -6.15 -1.35
N LEU A 118 16.54 -5.91 -1.48
CA LEU A 118 15.53 -6.94 -1.23
C LEU A 118 15.65 -8.06 -2.26
N HIS A 119 15.35 -9.27 -1.82
CA HIS A 119 15.23 -10.42 -2.72
C HIS A 119 13.85 -10.44 -3.39
N ARG A 120 12.81 -9.99 -2.66
CA ARG A 120 11.41 -10.15 -3.07
C ARG A 120 10.52 -9.06 -2.50
N ILE A 121 9.57 -8.61 -3.31
CA ILE A 121 8.45 -7.77 -2.88
C ILE A 121 7.16 -8.47 -3.30
N PHE A 122 6.23 -8.63 -2.37
CA PHE A 122 4.93 -9.23 -2.65
C PHE A 122 3.79 -8.29 -2.24
N SER A 123 2.61 -8.53 -2.80
CA SER A 123 1.38 -7.82 -2.48
C SER A 123 0.23 -8.81 -2.58
N THR A 124 -0.78 -8.62 -1.75
CA THR A 124 -2.00 -9.42 -1.79
C THR A 124 -3.19 -8.57 -2.19
N THR A 125 -4.15 -9.22 -2.84
CA THR A 125 -5.46 -8.64 -3.08
C THR A 125 -6.48 -9.75 -3.12
N VAL A 126 -7.75 -9.41 -3.27
CA VAL A 126 -8.83 -10.37 -3.24
C VAL A 126 -9.54 -10.47 -4.57
N MET A 127 -10.14 -11.63 -4.84
CA MET A 127 -10.99 -11.85 -6.00
C MET A 127 -12.08 -10.78 -6.10
N GLY A 128 -12.17 -10.13 -7.26
CA GLY A 128 -13.10 -9.02 -7.52
C GLY A 128 -12.46 -7.63 -7.40
N ASN A 129 -11.31 -7.48 -6.74
CA ASN A 129 -10.52 -6.25 -6.74
C ASN A 129 -9.65 -6.16 -8.02
N ASN A 130 -10.32 -6.05 -9.17
CA ASN A 130 -9.68 -6.01 -10.49
C ASN A 130 -8.79 -4.77 -10.65
N GLN A 131 -9.13 -3.66 -10.00
CA GLN A 131 -8.31 -2.45 -10.03
C GLN A 131 -6.93 -2.71 -9.41
N CYS A 132 -6.86 -3.38 -8.26
CA CYS A 132 -5.60 -3.74 -7.64
C CYS A 132 -4.84 -4.79 -8.49
N SER A 133 -5.51 -5.86 -8.92
CA SER A 133 -4.89 -6.91 -9.75
C SER A 133 -4.24 -6.34 -11.02
N ASN A 134 -4.98 -5.52 -11.78
CA ASN A 134 -4.47 -4.89 -13.00
C ASN A 134 -3.29 -3.95 -12.72
N LEU A 135 -3.25 -3.33 -11.53
CA LEU A 135 -2.16 -2.44 -11.15
C LEU A 135 -0.90 -3.22 -10.77
N LEU A 136 -1.05 -4.31 -10.02
CA LEU A 136 0.05 -5.22 -9.67
C LEU A 136 0.71 -5.80 -10.93
N GLU A 137 -0.10 -6.20 -11.92
CA GLU A 137 0.42 -6.64 -13.22
C GLU A 137 1.18 -5.52 -13.96
N LYS A 138 0.70 -4.27 -13.91
CA LYS A 138 1.42 -3.10 -14.47
C LYS A 138 2.72 -2.76 -13.74
N LEU A 139 2.87 -3.19 -12.49
CA LEU A 139 4.11 -3.12 -11.72
C LEU A 139 5.05 -4.29 -12.02
N ASN A 140 4.77 -5.09 -13.05
CA ASN A 140 5.47 -6.33 -13.41
C ASN A 140 5.45 -7.39 -12.30
N MET A 141 4.51 -7.30 -11.36
CA MET A 141 4.31 -8.35 -10.37
C MET A 141 3.53 -9.50 -11.01
N LYS A 142 3.99 -10.72 -10.79
CA LYS A 142 3.39 -11.96 -11.30
C LYS A 142 2.47 -12.55 -10.25
N ARG A 143 1.28 -13.00 -10.64
CA ARG A 143 0.40 -13.78 -9.76
C ARG A 143 0.99 -15.17 -9.55
N GLU A 144 1.37 -15.50 -8.33
CA GLU A 144 2.02 -16.77 -8.00
C GLU A 144 1.08 -17.76 -7.32
N ALA A 145 0.08 -17.27 -6.58
CA ALA A 145 -0.82 -18.14 -5.85
C ALA A 145 -2.25 -17.59 -5.77
N VAL A 146 -3.18 -18.52 -5.60
CA VAL A 146 -4.58 -18.28 -5.24
C VAL A 146 -4.91 -19.10 -4.00
N PHE A 147 -5.17 -18.42 -2.90
CA PHE A 147 -5.62 -19.02 -1.65
C PHE A 147 -7.14 -19.05 -1.67
N ARG A 148 -7.70 -20.21 -2.04
CA ARG A 148 -9.16 -20.40 -2.12
C ARG A 148 -9.78 -20.16 -0.75
N LYS A 149 -10.75 -19.24 -0.67
CA LYS A 149 -11.39 -18.84 0.59
C LYS A 149 -10.36 -18.46 1.67
N GLY A 150 -9.26 -17.82 1.27
CA GLY A 150 -8.16 -17.42 2.16
C GLY A 150 -8.44 -16.15 2.97
N ASN A 151 -9.40 -15.34 2.53
CA ASN A 151 -9.73 -14.07 3.17
C ASN A 151 -11.22 -14.04 3.55
N PHE A 152 -11.54 -13.56 4.75
CA PHE A 152 -12.92 -13.39 5.20
C PHE A 152 -13.29 -11.92 5.16
N HIS A 153 -14.24 -11.57 4.29
CA HIS A 153 -14.64 -10.19 4.05
C HIS A 153 -16.14 -10.08 3.90
N ASN A 154 -16.76 -9.09 4.58
CA ASN A 154 -18.20 -8.81 4.55
C ASN A 154 -19.10 -10.06 4.75
N GLY A 155 -18.75 -10.91 5.71
CA GLY A 155 -19.55 -12.11 6.02
C GLY A 155 -19.36 -13.29 5.05
N SER A 156 -18.40 -13.19 4.13
CA SER A 156 -18.14 -14.23 3.12
C SER A 156 -16.65 -14.54 2.99
N TRP A 157 -16.34 -15.80 2.71
CA TRP A 157 -14.97 -16.21 2.38
C TRP A 157 -14.71 -15.99 0.90
N ILE A 158 -13.64 -15.28 0.57
CA ILE A 158 -13.26 -14.93 -0.79
C ILE A 158 -11.84 -15.39 -1.08
N ASP A 159 -11.56 -15.67 -2.35
CA ASP A 159 -10.24 -16.09 -2.78
C ASP A 159 -9.25 -14.92 -2.67
N GLU A 160 -8.08 -15.19 -2.11
CA GLU A 160 -6.99 -14.23 -2.02
C GLU A 160 -5.93 -14.52 -3.08
N TYR A 161 -5.47 -13.49 -3.75
CA TYR A 161 -4.45 -13.54 -4.79
C TYR A 161 -3.14 -12.98 -4.24
N TRP A 162 -2.07 -13.71 -4.49
CA TRP A 162 -0.72 -13.31 -4.12
C TRP A 162 0.08 -12.99 -5.37
N TYR A 163 0.61 -11.78 -5.42
CA TYR A 163 1.48 -11.29 -6.49
C TYR A 163 2.86 -11.02 -5.93
N ALA A 164 3.89 -11.20 -6.74
CA ALA A 164 5.24 -10.82 -6.37
C ALA A 164 6.11 -10.45 -7.55
N ILE A 165 7.18 -9.72 -7.26
CA ILE A 165 8.30 -9.46 -8.14
C ILE A 165 9.58 -9.85 -7.41
N LEU A 166 10.46 -10.55 -8.10
CA LEU A 166 11.78 -10.94 -7.59
C LEU A 166 12.85 -9.95 -8.06
N GLU A 167 13.97 -9.93 -7.35
CA GLU A 167 15.14 -9.14 -7.73
C GLU A 167 15.58 -9.38 -9.19
N ASN A 168 15.62 -10.64 -9.63
CA ASN A 168 15.97 -10.98 -11.01
C ASN A 168 14.93 -10.47 -12.00
N ASP A 169 13.62 -10.60 -11.70
CA ASP A 169 12.56 -10.06 -12.55
C ASP A 169 12.70 -8.55 -12.72
N TYR A 170 13.22 -7.84 -11.73
CA TYR A 170 13.43 -6.40 -11.78
C TYR A 170 14.65 -6.01 -12.63
N PHE A 171 15.80 -6.67 -12.45
CA PHE A 171 17.04 -6.32 -13.15
C PHE A 171 17.14 -6.90 -14.58
N ASP A 172 16.44 -8.01 -14.87
CA ASP A 172 16.41 -8.63 -16.20
C ASP A 172 15.55 -7.85 -17.21
N ILE A 173 14.89 -6.76 -16.81
CA ILE A 173 14.10 -5.86 -17.67
C ILE A 173 14.96 -4.70 -18.24
N SER A 174 16.29 -4.75 -18.11
CA SER A 174 17.22 -3.74 -18.66
C SER A 174 17.65 -3.97 -20.11
#